data_AF-A0A2I1FZN7-F1
#
_entry.id   AF-A0A2I1FZN7-F1
#
_cell.length_a   1.000
_cell.length_b   1.000
_cell.length_c   1.000
_cell.angle_alpha   90.00
_cell.angle_beta   90.00
_cell.angle_gamma   90.00
#
_symmetry.space_group_name_H-M   'P 1'
#
loop_
_entity.id
_entity.type
_entity.pdbx_description
1 polymer ?
#
loop_
_entity_poly.entity_id
_entity_poly.type
_entity_poly.pdbx_seq_one_letter_code
_entity_poly.pdbx_strand_id
1 'polypeptide(L)'
;MEKIQIIGIVCLIAFAGFLIVCWIIASSLSCIVKCCCKDHHKEPNNFIIFTIPCIYADFILDILFIFKHGKNVKQLFIPSLAFLIGPMVINIVFSFVIIIRSAKREETFKAWLGKNQAIAAITTVLAGADMEMLKLLTSNLSGTGLKTFNAPPNKEFEKLILWGCLVGSFIEDLPQFIIQVLYKAKTSEINLVPFLLLVTSSMKLLIGIVFRIYRIQTYTYKPKV
;
A
#
# COMPACT_ATOMS: atom_id res chain seq x y z
N MET A 1 -16.09 -12.12 29.74
CA MET A 1 -16.47 -11.93 28.32
C MET A 1 -16.86 -10.50 28.00
N GLU A 2 -17.67 -9.82 28.82
CA GLU A 2 -18.08 -8.42 28.60
C GLU A 2 -16.92 -7.42 28.45
N LYS A 3 -15.96 -7.38 29.39
CA LYS A 3 -14.80 -6.47 29.32
C LYS A 3 -13.95 -6.67 28.06
N ILE A 4 -13.92 -7.90 27.53
CA ILE A 4 -13.17 -8.28 26.32
C ILE A 4 -13.85 -7.70 25.07
N GLN A 5 -15.18 -7.79 24.99
CA GLN A 5 -15.94 -7.16 23.92
C GLN A 5 -15.83 -5.64 23.98
N ILE A 6 -15.89 -5.05 25.17
CA ILE A 6 -15.80 -3.60 25.35
C ILE A 6 -14.45 -3.05 24.88
N ILE A 7 -13.32 -3.66 25.27
CA ILE A 7 -11.99 -3.19 24.82
C ILE A 7 -11.83 -3.35 23.31
N GLY A 8 -12.26 -4.48 22.74
CA GLY A 8 -12.23 -4.69 21.30
C GLY A 8 -13.06 -3.66 20.53
N ILE A 9 -14.27 -3.36 21.02
CA ILE A 9 -15.16 -2.34 20.44
C ILE A 9 -14.54 -0.95 20.56
N VAL A 10 -13.95 -0.60 21.71
CA VAL A 10 -13.27 0.69 21.90
C VAL A 10 -12.08 0.86 20.97
N CYS A 11 -11.24 -0.17 20.82
CA CYS A 11 -10.10 -0.14 19.88
C CYS A 11 -10.57 -0.07 18.42
N LEU A 12 -11.66 -0.77 18.07
CA LEU A 12 -12.27 -0.70 16.74
C LEU A 12 -12.81 0.70 16.44
N ILE A 13 -13.53 1.32 17.39
CA ILE A 13 -14.06 2.68 17.28
C ILE A 13 -12.92 3.70 17.18
N ALA A 14 -11.87 3.55 17.98
CA ALA A 14 -10.70 4.43 17.94
C ALA A 14 -9.96 4.32 16.60
N PHE A 15 -9.78 3.11 16.08
CA PHE A 15 -9.17 2.88 14.77
C PHE A 15 -10.03 3.39 13.62
N ALA A 16 -11.34 3.14 13.65
CA ALA A 16 -12.29 3.68 12.68
C ALA A 16 -12.31 5.21 12.72
N GLY A 17 -12.30 5.81 13.92
CA GLY A 17 -12.17 7.24 14.12
C GLY A 17 -10.88 7.80 13.54
N PHE A 18 -9.74 7.13 13.75
CA PHE A 18 -8.46 7.48 13.14
C PHE A 18 -8.54 7.45 11.61
N LEU A 19 -9.12 6.42 11.02
CA LEU A 19 -9.30 6.32 9.56
C LEU A 19 -10.21 7.42 9.01
N ILE A 20 -11.30 7.75 9.72
CA ILE A 20 -12.20 8.85 9.34
C ILE A 20 -11.47 10.19 9.41
N VAL A 21 -10.67 10.43 10.45
CA VAL A 21 -9.86 11.65 10.57
C VAL A 21 -8.83 11.73 9.44
N CYS A 22 -8.13 10.63 9.12
CA CYS A 22 -7.23 10.57 7.97
C CYS A 22 -7.97 10.86 6.66
N TRP A 23 -9.16 10.31 6.46
CA TRP A 23 -9.98 10.56 5.26
C TRP A 23 -10.50 12.02 5.17
N ILE A 24 -10.84 12.64 6.31
CA ILE A 24 -11.23 14.06 6.36
C ILE A 24 -10.03 14.94 6.02
N ILE A 25 -8.87 14.66 6.61
CA ILE A 25 -7.61 15.35 6.28
C ILE A 25 -7.28 15.18 4.79
N ALA A 26 -7.55 14.00 4.21
CA ALA A 26 -7.41 13.77 2.77
C ALA A 26 -8.24 14.65 1.91
N SER A 27 -9.53 14.65 2.23
CA SER A 27 -10.52 15.35 1.45
C SER A 27 -10.31 16.84 1.56
N SER A 28 -9.90 17.33 2.74
CA SER A 28 -9.55 18.74 2.96
C SER A 28 -8.25 19.14 2.26
N LEU A 29 -7.17 18.35 2.34
CA LEU A 29 -5.92 18.64 1.62
C LEU A 29 -6.13 18.63 0.09
N SER A 30 -6.89 17.65 -0.40
CA SER A 30 -7.30 17.52 -1.81
C SER A 30 -8.14 18.71 -2.27
N CYS A 31 -9.04 19.20 -1.41
CA CYS A 31 -9.88 20.37 -1.66
C CYS A 31 -9.05 21.66 -1.69
N ILE A 32 -8.18 21.87 -0.70
CA ILE A 32 -7.27 23.02 -0.62
C ILE A 32 -6.40 23.08 -1.89
N VAL A 33 -5.86 21.95 -2.31
CA VAL A 33 -5.04 21.84 -3.52
C VAL A 33 -5.81 22.15 -4.79
N LYS A 34 -7.04 21.64 -4.95
CA LYS A 34 -7.91 22.01 -6.07
C LYS A 34 -8.24 23.50 -6.10
N CYS A 35 -8.39 24.13 -4.93
CA CYS A 35 -8.67 25.55 -4.81
C CYS A 35 -7.42 26.43 -5.04
N CYS A 36 -6.23 25.95 -4.67
CA CYS A 36 -4.99 26.74 -4.72
C CYS A 36 -4.16 26.54 -6.00
N CYS A 37 -4.29 25.40 -6.70
CA CYS A 37 -3.50 25.10 -7.90
C CYS A 37 -4.36 25.26 -9.17
N LYS A 38 -4.05 26.29 -9.96
CA LYS A 38 -4.70 26.62 -11.27
C LYS A 38 -4.15 25.83 -12.47
N ASP A 39 -3.23 24.89 -12.26
CA ASP A 39 -2.57 24.19 -13.36
C ASP A 39 -3.39 22.96 -13.82
N HIS A 40 -4.18 23.16 -14.88
CA HIS A 40 -5.20 22.24 -15.37
C HIS A 40 -4.67 21.03 -16.17
N HIS A 41 -3.36 20.84 -16.28
CA HIS A 41 -2.80 19.88 -17.24
C HIS A 41 -2.79 18.41 -16.77
N LYS A 42 -2.90 18.11 -15.47
CA LYS A 42 -2.95 16.73 -14.96
C LYS A 42 -3.62 16.66 -13.59
N GLU A 43 -4.74 15.94 -13.48
CA GLU A 43 -5.43 15.78 -12.19
C GLU A 43 -4.52 15.05 -11.19
N PRO A 44 -4.28 15.64 -10.01
CA PRO A 44 -3.40 15.04 -9.02
C PRO A 44 -4.07 13.82 -8.38
N ASN A 45 -3.31 12.74 -8.20
CA ASN A 45 -3.78 11.55 -7.50
C ASN A 45 -3.65 11.76 -5.99
N ASN A 46 -4.56 12.56 -5.43
CA ASN A 46 -4.53 12.95 -4.01
C ASN A 46 -4.69 11.76 -3.06
N PHE A 47 -5.21 10.62 -3.54
CA PHE A 47 -5.35 9.41 -2.74
C PHE A 47 -4.00 8.85 -2.26
N ILE A 48 -2.93 9.06 -3.03
CA ILE A 48 -1.61 8.49 -2.68
C ILE A 48 -1.04 9.04 -1.37
N ILE A 49 -1.40 10.27 -1.03
CA ILE A 49 -0.97 10.93 0.20
C ILE A 49 -1.46 10.15 1.44
N PHE A 50 -2.57 9.43 1.32
CA PHE A 50 -3.15 8.58 2.36
C PHE A 50 -2.59 7.18 2.33
N THR A 51 -2.35 6.68 1.13
CA THR A 51 -1.81 5.34 0.94
C THR A 51 -0.42 5.19 1.56
N ILE A 52 0.44 6.21 1.45
CA ILE A 52 1.83 6.14 1.94
C ILE A 52 1.91 5.91 3.47
N PRO A 53 1.29 6.75 4.34
CA PRO A 53 1.31 6.51 5.78
C PRO A 53 0.70 5.16 6.18
N CYS A 54 -0.36 4.73 5.50
CA CYS A 54 -1.00 3.43 5.76
C CYS A 54 -0.06 2.26 5.47
N ILE A 55 0.68 2.30 4.35
CA ILE A 55 1.67 1.26 4.00
C ILE A 55 2.75 1.18 5.08
N TYR A 56 3.31 2.32 5.51
CA TYR A 56 4.34 2.31 6.54
C TYR A 56 3.84 1.89 7.91
N ALA A 57 2.64 2.31 8.30
CA ALA A 57 2.05 1.89 9.57
C ALA A 57 1.90 0.37 9.62
N ASP A 58 1.42 -0.24 8.55
CA ASP A 58 1.27 -1.70 8.45
C ASP A 58 2.62 -2.42 8.51
N PHE A 59 3.60 -1.96 7.72
CA PHE A 59 4.98 -2.51 7.74
C PHE A 59 5.62 -2.43 9.14
N ILE A 60 5.43 -1.32 9.85
CA ILE A 60 5.92 -1.16 11.24
C ILE A 60 5.21 -2.13 12.18
N LEU A 61 3.90 -2.31 12.03
CA LEU A 61 3.13 -3.24 12.85
C LEU A 61 3.59 -4.69 12.64
N ASP A 62 3.89 -5.11 11.42
CA ASP A 62 4.42 -6.45 11.13
C ASP A 62 5.77 -6.70 11.80
N ILE A 63 6.67 -5.71 11.70
CA ILE A 63 7.97 -5.74 12.39
C ILE A 63 7.75 -5.87 13.91
N LEU A 64 6.89 -5.03 14.47
CA LEU A 64 6.58 -5.05 15.90
C LEU A 64 6.00 -6.40 16.35
N PHE A 65 5.16 -7.02 15.52
CA PHE A 65 4.60 -8.33 15.80
C PHE A 65 5.69 -9.39 15.89
N ILE A 66 6.62 -9.44 14.93
CA ILE A 66 7.72 -10.42 14.94
C ILE A 66 8.60 -10.24 16.18
N PHE A 67 8.98 -9.00 16.50
CA PHE A 67 9.90 -8.74 17.62
C PHE A 67 9.26 -8.90 19.00
N LYS A 68 8.02 -8.41 19.20
CA LYS A 68 7.36 -8.41 20.51
C LYS A 68 6.52 -9.65 20.78
N HIS A 69 5.97 -10.27 19.74
CA HIS A 69 4.98 -11.35 19.87
C HIS A 69 5.40 -12.66 19.21
N GLY A 70 6.35 -12.62 18.26
CA GLY A 70 6.81 -13.82 17.56
C GLY A 70 7.41 -14.90 18.49
N LYS A 71 7.94 -14.52 19.66
CA LYS A 71 8.45 -15.48 20.66
C LYS A 71 7.35 -16.18 21.46
N ASN A 72 6.14 -15.59 21.55
CA ASN A 72 5.02 -16.16 22.31
C ASN A 72 4.50 -17.44 21.65
N VAL A 73 4.58 -17.50 20.31
CA VAL A 73 4.20 -18.69 19.53
C VAL A 73 5.35 -19.03 18.59
N LYS A 74 6.35 -19.77 19.09
CA LYS A 74 7.59 -20.10 18.35
C LYS A 74 7.35 -20.68 16.94
N GLN A 75 6.27 -21.44 16.76
CA GLN A 75 5.88 -22.01 15.46
C GLN A 75 5.55 -20.94 14.40
N LEU A 76 5.10 -19.75 14.80
CA LEU A 76 4.71 -18.67 13.89
C LEU A 76 5.86 -17.70 13.60
N PHE A 77 6.95 -17.72 14.36
CA PHE A 77 8.08 -16.81 14.18
C PHE A 77 8.70 -16.92 12.78
N ILE A 78 9.09 -18.14 12.37
CA ILE A 78 9.73 -18.38 11.07
C ILE A 78 8.79 -18.02 9.90
N PRO A 79 7.51 -18.48 9.89
CA PRO A 79 6.55 -18.03 8.89
C PRO A 79 6.38 -16.52 8.83
N SER A 80 6.27 -15.83 9.97
CA SER A 80 6.09 -14.36 10.00
C SER A 80 7.28 -13.64 9.39
N LEU A 81 8.50 -14.10 9.69
CA LEU A 81 9.72 -13.53 9.12
C LEU A 81 9.81 -13.78 7.61
N ALA A 82 9.46 -15.00 7.17
CA ALA A 82 9.47 -15.36 5.76
C ALA A 82 8.46 -14.54 4.94
N PHE A 83 7.25 -14.33 5.45
CA PHE A 83 6.20 -13.53 4.80
C PHE A 83 6.35 -12.01 5.01
N LEU A 84 7.34 -11.55 5.78
CA LEU A 84 7.77 -10.15 5.76
C LEU A 84 8.89 -9.93 4.73
N ILE A 85 9.94 -10.75 4.77
CA ILE A 85 11.14 -10.54 3.94
C ILE A 85 10.91 -10.99 2.49
N GLY A 86 10.24 -12.13 2.29
CA GLY A 86 10.03 -12.72 0.97
C GLY A 86 9.27 -11.78 0.03
N PRO A 87 8.05 -11.33 0.40
CA PRO A 87 7.30 -10.36 -0.39
C PRO A 87 8.05 -9.04 -0.57
N MET A 88 8.75 -8.54 0.45
CA MET A 88 9.55 -7.32 0.32
C MET A 88 10.58 -7.41 -0.80
N VAL A 89 11.34 -8.51 -0.87
CA VAL A 89 12.32 -8.74 -1.94
C VAL A 89 11.63 -8.84 -3.31
N ILE A 90 10.52 -9.59 -3.39
CA ILE A 90 9.74 -9.73 -4.63
C ILE A 90 9.23 -8.36 -5.10
N ASN A 91 8.66 -7.56 -4.21
CA ASN A 91 8.13 -6.23 -4.49
C ASN A 91 9.22 -5.28 -5.02
N ILE A 92 10.42 -5.28 -4.43
CA ILE A 92 11.57 -4.48 -4.92
C ILE A 92 11.99 -4.93 -6.32
N VAL A 93 12.12 -6.25 -6.55
CA VAL A 93 12.53 -6.80 -7.84
C VAL A 93 11.50 -6.48 -8.92
N PHE A 94 10.21 -6.71 -8.65
CA PHE A 94 9.13 -6.35 -9.56
C PHE A 94 9.13 -4.85 -9.86
N SER A 95 9.30 -4.02 -8.84
CA SER A 95 9.30 -2.57 -9.00
C SER A 95 10.43 -2.08 -9.90
N PHE A 96 11.63 -2.64 -9.71
CA PHE A 96 12.77 -2.38 -10.58
C PHE A 96 12.50 -2.81 -12.02
N VAL A 97 11.97 -4.01 -12.23
CA VAL A 97 11.60 -4.52 -13.57
C VAL A 97 10.59 -3.61 -14.24
N ILE A 98 9.57 -3.12 -13.52
CA ILE A 98 8.55 -2.21 -14.03
C ILE A 98 9.20 -0.91 -14.52
N ILE A 99 10.03 -0.27 -13.70
CA ILE A 99 10.69 1.00 -14.06
C ILE A 99 11.57 0.84 -15.30
N ILE A 100 12.40 -0.21 -15.35
CA ILE A 100 13.28 -0.46 -16.49
C ILE A 100 12.47 -0.75 -17.76
N ARG A 101 11.41 -1.55 -17.64
CA ARG A 101 10.54 -1.87 -18.78
C ARG A 101 9.84 -0.63 -19.31
N SER A 102 9.34 0.24 -18.43
CA SER A 102 8.74 1.51 -18.82
C SER A 102 9.74 2.46 -19.48
N ALA A 103 10.98 2.54 -18.99
CA ALA A 103 12.04 3.34 -19.61
C ALA A 103 12.52 2.78 -20.97
N LYS A 104 12.41 1.47 -21.21
CA LYS A 104 12.73 0.87 -22.51
C LYS A 104 11.65 1.13 -23.56
N ARG A 105 10.39 1.28 -23.15
CA ARG A 105 9.25 1.41 -24.06
C ARG A 105 8.85 2.84 -24.36
N GLU A 106 9.03 3.76 -23.40
CA GLU A 106 8.59 5.15 -23.51
C GLU A 106 9.76 6.11 -23.35
N GLU A 107 10.11 6.82 -24.43
CA GLU A 107 11.24 7.77 -24.42
C GLU A 107 11.03 8.93 -23.44
N THR A 108 9.79 9.40 -23.30
CA THR A 108 9.44 10.46 -22.36
C THR A 108 9.66 10.02 -20.91
N PHE A 109 9.29 8.78 -20.58
CA PHE A 109 9.55 8.19 -19.27
C PHE A 109 11.05 7.99 -19.04
N LYS A 110 11.80 7.54 -20.05
CA LYS A 110 13.26 7.42 -20.00
C LYS A 110 13.94 8.76 -19.73
N ALA A 111 13.53 9.81 -20.43
CA ALA A 111 14.05 11.16 -20.25
C ALA A 111 13.73 11.72 -18.86
N TRP A 112 12.52 11.46 -18.34
CA TRP A 112 12.16 11.80 -16.97
C TRP A 112 12.98 11.01 -15.95
N LEU A 113 13.17 9.70 -16.13
CA LEU A 113 13.95 8.84 -15.25
C LEU A 113 15.41 9.29 -15.18
N GLY A 114 16.01 9.67 -16.32
CA GLY A 114 17.37 10.20 -16.38
C GLY A 114 17.58 11.46 -15.54
N LYS A 115 16.53 12.28 -15.36
CA LYS A 115 16.57 13.49 -14.53
C LYS A 115 16.21 13.24 -13.06
N ASN A 116 15.53 12.14 -12.74
CA ASN A 116 14.93 11.87 -11.43
C ASN A 116 15.36 10.51 -10.84
N GLN A 117 16.57 10.04 -11.17
CA GLN A 117 17.07 8.70 -10.82
C GLN A 117 17.00 8.41 -9.31
N ALA A 118 17.41 9.36 -8.48
CA ALA A 118 17.41 9.19 -7.02
C ALA A 118 16.01 8.92 -6.48
N ILE A 119 15.00 9.64 -6.98
CA ILE A 119 13.62 9.50 -6.53
C ILE A 119 13.03 8.18 -7.02
N ALA A 120 13.29 7.80 -8.27
CA ALA A 120 12.91 6.48 -8.76
C ALA A 120 13.53 5.35 -7.94
N ALA A 121 14.81 5.46 -7.59
CA ALA A 121 15.51 4.47 -6.76
C ALA A 121 14.93 4.40 -5.34
N ILE A 122 14.73 5.55 -4.69
CA ILE A 122 14.10 5.60 -3.37
C ILE A 122 12.71 4.98 -3.42
N THR A 123 11.85 5.39 -4.35
CA THR A 123 10.50 4.82 -4.47
C THR A 123 10.53 3.32 -4.78
N THR A 124 11.53 2.82 -5.51
CA THR A 124 11.70 1.38 -5.74
C THR A 124 11.99 0.61 -4.45
N VAL A 125 12.88 1.15 -3.60
CA VAL A 125 13.19 0.53 -2.30
C VAL A 125 11.97 0.59 -1.38
N LEU A 126 11.28 1.74 -1.34
CA LEU A 126 10.08 1.93 -0.53
C LEU A 126 8.92 1.04 -1.00
N ALA A 127 8.85 0.75 -2.30
CA ALA A 127 7.90 -0.20 -2.86
C ALA A 127 8.11 -1.64 -2.37
N GLY A 128 9.23 -1.93 -1.69
CA GLY A 128 9.38 -3.17 -0.94
C GLY A 128 8.29 -3.36 0.11
N ALA A 129 7.86 -2.31 0.80
CA ALA A 129 6.79 -2.40 1.79
C ALA A 129 5.40 -2.63 1.15
N ASP A 130 5.16 -2.04 -0.02
CA ASP A 130 3.99 -2.33 -0.86
C ASP A 130 4.24 -1.74 -2.27
N MET A 131 4.00 -2.52 -3.32
CA MET A 131 4.17 -2.07 -4.71
C MET A 131 3.33 -0.84 -5.08
N GLU A 132 2.26 -0.56 -4.34
CA GLU A 132 1.42 0.61 -4.54
C GLU A 132 2.20 1.93 -4.36
N MET A 133 3.33 1.92 -3.64
CA MET A 133 4.25 3.06 -3.55
C MET A 133 4.76 3.55 -4.90
N LEU A 134 4.84 2.70 -5.94
CA LEU A 134 5.29 3.13 -7.27
C LEU A 134 4.37 4.18 -7.92
N LYS A 135 3.09 4.22 -7.53
CA LYS A 135 2.15 5.24 -8.01
C LYS A 135 2.59 6.66 -7.59
N LEU A 136 3.52 6.78 -6.61
CA LEU A 136 4.08 8.05 -6.18
C LEU A 136 4.78 8.76 -7.34
N LEU A 137 5.41 7.99 -8.23
CA LEU A 137 6.13 8.51 -9.39
C LEU A 137 5.19 9.19 -10.38
N THR A 138 3.96 8.70 -10.56
CA THR A 138 2.98 9.22 -11.53
C THR A 138 1.94 10.16 -10.89
N SER A 139 1.93 10.28 -9.56
CA SER A 139 0.87 10.91 -8.76
C SER A 139 0.63 12.40 -9.01
N ASN A 140 1.61 13.13 -9.54
CA ASN A 140 1.60 14.59 -9.59
C ASN A 140 1.24 15.18 -8.21
N LEU A 141 1.96 14.73 -7.17
CA LEU A 141 1.75 14.97 -5.74
C LEU A 141 1.03 16.30 -5.45
N SER A 142 -0.28 16.23 -5.24
CA SER A 142 -1.17 17.35 -4.92
C SER A 142 -1.04 18.58 -5.82
N GLY A 143 -0.79 18.43 -7.13
CA GLY A 143 -0.76 19.56 -8.05
C GLY A 143 0.32 20.61 -7.74
N THR A 144 1.28 20.26 -6.88
CA THR A 144 2.33 21.16 -6.35
C THR A 144 3.35 21.59 -7.40
N GLY A 145 3.23 21.10 -8.65
CA GLY A 145 4.16 21.40 -9.74
C GLY A 145 5.53 20.73 -9.58
N LEU A 146 5.72 19.87 -8.57
CA LEU A 146 6.96 19.10 -8.39
C LEU A 146 7.14 18.11 -9.54
N LYS A 147 7.96 18.50 -10.52
CA LYS A 147 8.32 17.68 -11.71
C LYS A 147 8.89 16.30 -11.32
N THR A 148 9.39 16.18 -10.09
CA THR A 148 9.96 14.99 -9.46
C THR A 148 8.95 13.86 -9.21
N PHE A 149 7.66 14.15 -9.06
CA PHE A 149 6.60 13.13 -8.86
C PHE A 149 5.57 13.15 -9.99
N ASN A 150 5.99 13.62 -11.15
CA ASN A 150 5.17 13.77 -12.34
C ASN A 150 5.76 12.97 -13.51
N ALA A 151 6.07 11.70 -13.27
CA ALA A 151 6.46 10.78 -14.34
C ALA A 151 5.35 10.74 -15.42
N PRO A 152 5.72 10.69 -16.71
CA PRO A 152 4.76 10.57 -17.79
C PRO A 152 3.86 9.35 -17.58
N PRO A 153 2.53 9.51 -17.62
CA PRO A 153 1.62 8.42 -17.36
C PRO A 153 1.73 7.38 -18.47
N ASN A 154 1.87 6.11 -18.08
CA ASN A 154 1.96 4.99 -19.01
C ASN A 154 0.94 3.92 -18.59
N LYS A 155 0.02 3.54 -19.51
CA LYS A 155 -1.01 2.53 -19.24
C LYS A 155 -0.40 1.17 -18.88
N GLU A 156 0.73 0.81 -19.49
CA GLU A 156 1.45 -0.43 -19.17
C GLU A 156 2.05 -0.35 -17.76
N PHE A 157 2.62 0.80 -17.37
CA PHE A 157 3.15 1.01 -16.01
C PHE A 157 2.05 0.84 -14.95
N GLU A 158 0.92 1.51 -15.11
CA GLU A 158 -0.24 1.40 -14.21
C GLU A 158 -0.81 -0.02 -14.16
N LYS A 159 -0.86 -0.71 -15.32
CA LYS A 159 -1.32 -2.10 -15.40
C LYS A 159 -0.36 -3.05 -14.68
N LEU A 160 0.95 -2.89 -14.85
CA LEU A 160 1.95 -3.73 -14.20
C LEU A 160 1.98 -3.51 -12.69
N ILE A 161 1.85 -2.26 -12.21
CA ILE A 161 1.68 -1.98 -10.78
C ILE A 161 0.44 -2.71 -10.26
N LEU A 162 -0.69 -2.62 -10.96
CA LEU A 162 -1.91 -3.27 -10.52
C LEU A 162 -1.79 -4.81 -10.44
N TRP A 163 -1.13 -5.44 -11.42
CA TRP A 163 -0.83 -6.88 -11.36
C TRP A 163 0.14 -7.22 -10.24
N GLY A 164 1.17 -6.41 -10.06
CA GLY A 164 2.13 -6.57 -8.97
C GLY A 164 1.44 -6.51 -7.62
N CYS A 165 0.68 -5.46 -7.37
CA CYS A 165 -0.20 -5.32 -6.22
C CYS A 165 -1.07 -6.56 -6.00
N LEU A 166 -1.80 -7.05 -7.02
CA LEU A 166 -2.63 -8.25 -6.90
C LEU A 166 -1.82 -9.47 -6.44
N VAL A 167 -0.65 -9.71 -7.04
CA VAL A 167 0.25 -10.80 -6.63
C VAL A 167 0.70 -10.59 -5.18
N GLY A 168 1.09 -9.37 -4.82
CA GLY A 168 1.42 -8.93 -3.45
C GLY A 168 0.36 -9.37 -2.44
N SER A 169 -0.92 -9.14 -2.73
CA SER A 169 -1.98 -9.54 -1.81
C SER A 169 -2.09 -11.05 -1.58
N PHE A 170 -1.71 -11.88 -2.55
CA PHE A 170 -1.70 -13.33 -2.37
C PHE A 170 -0.44 -13.84 -1.65
N ILE A 171 0.70 -13.18 -1.86
CA ILE A 171 1.99 -13.62 -1.28
C ILE A 171 2.29 -13.00 0.08
N GLU A 172 1.67 -11.86 0.40
CA GLU A 172 1.95 -11.03 1.59
C GLU A 172 0.70 -10.90 2.46
N ASP A 173 -0.33 -10.20 1.96
CA ASP A 173 -1.51 -9.85 2.76
C ASP A 173 -2.25 -11.12 3.25
N LEU A 174 -2.46 -12.11 2.37
CA LEU A 174 -3.20 -13.35 2.72
C LEU A 174 -2.43 -14.19 3.76
N PRO A 175 -1.14 -14.53 3.55
CA PRO A 175 -0.39 -15.31 4.52
C PRO A 175 -0.21 -14.59 5.86
N GLN A 176 0.04 -13.28 5.86
CA GLN A 176 0.12 -12.50 7.08
C GLN A 176 -1.20 -12.49 7.83
N PHE A 177 -2.35 -12.31 7.15
CA PHE A 177 -3.67 -12.44 7.77
C PHE A 177 -3.88 -13.81 8.43
N ILE A 178 -3.54 -14.90 7.72
CA ILE A 178 -3.63 -16.26 8.28
C ILE A 178 -2.77 -16.40 9.54
N ILE A 179 -1.55 -15.87 9.53
CA ILE A 179 -0.66 -15.86 10.71
C ILE A 179 -1.30 -15.12 11.88
N GLN A 180 -1.93 -13.96 11.65
CA GLN A 180 -2.58 -13.19 12.72
C GLN A 180 -3.78 -13.95 13.31
N VAL A 181 -4.59 -14.60 12.47
CA VAL A 181 -5.70 -15.46 12.92
C VAL A 181 -5.17 -16.63 13.77
N LEU A 182 -4.12 -17.30 13.30
CA LEU A 182 -3.51 -18.42 14.03
C LEU A 182 -2.87 -17.98 15.35
N TYR A 183 -2.21 -16.82 15.37
CA TYR A 183 -1.66 -16.25 16.60
C TYR A 183 -2.79 -15.99 17.60
N LYS A 184 -3.88 -15.35 17.17
CA LYS A 184 -5.03 -15.06 18.03
C LYS A 184 -5.71 -16.33 18.55
N ALA A 185 -5.79 -17.38 17.73
CA ALA A 185 -6.34 -18.67 18.16
C ALA A 185 -5.45 -19.37 19.20
N LYS A 186 -4.13 -19.17 19.14
CA LYS A 186 -3.15 -19.80 20.05
C LYS A 186 -2.89 -18.98 21.33
N THR A 187 -3.21 -17.69 21.35
CA THR A 187 -2.98 -16.81 22.51
C THR A 187 -4.30 -16.29 23.08
N SER A 188 -4.55 -16.54 24.36
CA SER A 188 -5.75 -15.99 25.06
C SER A 188 -5.64 -14.51 25.39
N GLU A 189 -4.47 -13.89 25.21
CA GLU A 189 -4.22 -12.47 25.49
C GLU A 189 -4.68 -11.55 24.35
N ILE A 190 -5.13 -10.35 24.70
CA ILE A 190 -5.45 -9.28 23.75
C ILE A 190 -4.30 -8.29 23.79
N ASN A 191 -3.42 -8.38 22.81
CA ASN A 191 -2.35 -7.42 22.62
C ASN A 191 -2.74 -6.44 21.50
N LEU A 192 -2.41 -5.16 21.68
CA LEU A 192 -2.79 -4.09 20.74
C LEU A 192 -2.24 -4.32 19.34
N VAL A 193 -0.97 -4.75 19.21
CA VAL A 193 -0.30 -4.94 17.91
C VAL A 193 -0.98 -6.05 17.07
N PRO A 194 -1.14 -7.29 17.56
CA PRO A 194 -1.87 -8.33 16.82
C PRO A 194 -3.32 -7.95 16.51
N PHE A 195 -3.98 -7.18 17.39
CA PHE A 195 -5.33 -6.69 17.12
C PHE A 195 -5.37 -5.70 15.96
N LEU A 196 -4.49 -4.68 15.97
CA LEU A 196 -4.41 -3.70 14.89
C LEU A 196 -4.07 -4.37 13.55
N LEU A 197 -3.13 -5.32 13.55
CA LEU A 197 -2.79 -6.09 12.35
C LEU A 197 -3.96 -6.89 11.80
N LEU A 198 -4.76 -7.53 12.66
CA LEU A 198 -5.93 -8.27 12.21
C LEU A 198 -6.96 -7.34 11.54
N VAL A 199 -7.15 -6.14 12.08
CA VAL A 199 -8.05 -5.13 11.48
C VAL A 199 -7.48 -4.61 10.16
N THR A 200 -6.20 -4.20 10.11
CA THR A 200 -5.59 -3.64 8.90
C THR A 200 -5.53 -4.68 7.77
N SER A 201 -5.09 -5.90 8.05
CA SER A 201 -5.05 -6.99 7.06
C SER A 201 -6.42 -7.40 6.55
N SER A 202 -7.46 -7.42 7.41
CA SER A 202 -8.84 -7.66 6.97
C SER A 202 -9.32 -6.59 5.99
N MET A 203 -9.04 -5.31 6.30
CA MET A 203 -9.40 -4.19 5.43
C MET A 203 -8.61 -4.22 4.12
N LYS A 204 -7.30 -4.48 4.18
CA LYS A 204 -6.43 -4.63 3.00
C LYS A 204 -6.91 -5.74 2.08
N LEU A 205 -7.28 -6.90 2.61
CA LEU A 205 -7.81 -8.01 1.80
C LEU A 205 -9.17 -7.69 1.18
N LEU A 206 -10.10 -7.11 1.95
CA LEU A 206 -11.41 -6.70 1.44
C LEU A 206 -11.27 -5.65 0.32
N ILE A 207 -10.52 -4.58 0.56
CA ILE A 207 -10.31 -3.50 -0.40
C ILE A 207 -9.47 -4.01 -1.58
N GLY A 208 -8.36 -4.69 -1.30
CA GLY A 208 -7.41 -5.20 -2.28
C GLY A 208 -8.06 -6.17 -3.26
N ILE A 209 -8.77 -7.20 -2.79
CA ILE A 209 -9.36 -8.21 -3.68
C ILE A 209 -10.54 -7.60 -4.46
N VAL A 210 -11.48 -6.94 -3.79
CA VAL A 210 -12.70 -6.42 -4.44
C VAL A 210 -12.36 -5.30 -5.43
N PHE A 211 -11.53 -4.33 -5.03
CA PHE A 211 -11.19 -3.19 -5.88
C PHE A 211 -10.28 -3.59 -7.05
N ARG A 212 -9.33 -4.51 -6.83
CA ARG A 212 -8.42 -4.95 -7.90
C ARG A 212 -9.15 -5.82 -8.92
N ILE A 213 -10.08 -6.69 -8.50
CA ILE A 213 -10.95 -7.44 -9.44
C ILE A 213 -11.80 -6.47 -10.27
N TYR A 214 -12.46 -5.50 -9.63
CA TYR A 214 -13.25 -4.47 -10.34
C TYR A 214 -12.41 -3.67 -11.35
N ARG A 215 -11.19 -3.27 -10.97
CA ARG A 215 -10.26 -2.55 -11.86
C ARG A 215 -9.78 -3.43 -13.02
N ILE A 216 -9.51 -4.71 -12.80
CA ILE A 216 -9.11 -5.62 -13.88
C ILE A 216 -10.24 -5.80 -14.89
N GLN A 217 -11.48 -5.95 -14.41
CA GLN A 217 -12.66 -6.03 -15.26
C GLN A 217 -12.80 -4.77 -16.12
N THR A 218 -12.63 -3.58 -15.53
CA THR A 218 -12.71 -2.31 -16.29
C THR A 218 -11.53 -2.07 -17.25
N TYR A 219 -10.33 -2.56 -16.96
CA TYR A 219 -9.20 -2.53 -17.91
C TYR A 219 -9.33 -3.54 -19.06
N THR A 220 -10.02 -4.66 -18.82
CA THR A 220 -10.26 -5.72 -19.81
C THR A 220 -11.50 -5.44 -20.65
N TYR A 221 -12.48 -4.74 -20.07
CA TYR A 221 -13.75 -4.36 -20.67
C TYR A 221 -13.70 -2.90 -21.15
N LYS A 222 -12.80 -2.58 -22.09
CA LYS A 222 -13.07 -1.47 -22.99
C LYS A 222 -13.85 -2.02 -24.19
N PRO A 223 -15.07 -1.52 -24.48
CA PRO A 223 -15.70 -1.83 -25.76
C PRO A 223 -14.75 -1.39 -26.87
N LYS A 224 -14.62 -2.23 -27.90
CA LYS A 224 -14.07 -1.79 -29.18
C LYS A 224 -14.93 -0.61 -29.63
N VAL A 225 -14.41 0.60 -29.54
CA VAL A 225 -14.93 1.77 -30.24
C VAL A 225 -13.91 2.09 -31.32
#